data_AF-A0A9D8JW74-F1
#
_entry.id   AF-A0A9D8JW74-F1
#
_cell.length_a   1.000
_cell.length_b   1.000
_cell.length_c   1.000
_cell.angle_alpha   90.00
_cell.angle_beta   90.00
_cell.angle_gamma   90.00
#
_symmetry.space_group_name_H-M   'P 1'
#
loop_
_entity.id
_entity.type
_entity.pdbx_description
1 polymer ?
#
loop_
_entity_poly.entity_id
_entity_poly.type
_entity_poly.pdbx_seq_one_letter_code
_entity_poly.pdbx_strand_id
1 'polypeptide(L)' 'MPRKRFAAEEIINKLREAEVRLARGETVAQVCKVLGVTDQTFYRWRREYGGLRIDQAKRL' A
#
# COMPACT_ATOMS: atom_id res chain seq x y z
N MET A 1 -4.12 -20.52 3.09
CA MET A 1 -2.89 -19.73 3.20
C MET A 1 -2.93 -18.88 4.46
N PRO A 2 -1.88 -18.86 5.29
CA PRO A 2 -1.84 -18.01 6.48
C PRO A 2 -2.00 -16.54 6.06
N ARG A 3 -2.97 -15.84 6.67
CA ARG A 3 -3.21 -14.41 6.42
C ARG A 3 -2.08 -13.62 7.06
N LYS A 4 -1.11 -13.16 6.27
CA LYS A 4 -0.12 -12.17 6.72
C LYS A 4 -0.88 -10.91 7.12
N ARG A 5 -0.89 -10.57 8.41
CA ARG A 5 -1.49 -9.33 8.91
C ARG A 5 -0.45 -8.24 8.74
N PHE A 6 -0.80 -7.20 7.98
CA PHE A 6 0.01 -6.00 7.83
C PHE A 6 -0.48 -4.98 8.86
N ALA A 7 0.45 -4.35 9.59
CA ALA A 7 0.11 -3.22 10.43
C ALA A 7 -0.28 -2.01 9.56
N ALA A 8 -1.15 -1.13 10.05
CA ALA A 8 -1.57 0.07 9.32
C ALA A 8 -0.38 0.93 8.86
N GLU A 9 0.65 1.06 9.70
CA GLU A 9 1.89 1.77 9.36
C GLU A 9 2.65 1.10 8.20
N GLU A 10 2.72 -0.23 8.17
CA GLU A 10 3.35 -0.96 7.07
C GLU A 10 2.57 -0.76 5.76
N ILE A 11 1.24 -0.79 5.82
CA ILE A 11 0.36 -0.54 4.68
C ILE A 11 0.62 0.86 4.10
N ILE A 12 0.67 1.88 4.95
CA ILE A 12 0.86 3.27 4.52
C ILE A 12 2.24 3.49 3.94
N ASN A 13 3.28 2.91 4.54
CA ASN A 13 4.63 2.96 3.99
C ASN A 13 4.68 2.33 2.59
N LYS A 14 4.04 1.17 2.40
CA LYS A 14 3.92 0.52 1.09
C LYS A 14 3.12 1.35 0.08
N LEU A 15 2.05 2.02 0.50
CA LEU A 15 1.28 2.90 -0.38
C LEU A 15 2.09 4.13 -0.83
N ARG A 16 2.89 4.73 0.06
CA ARG A 16 3.81 5.82 -0.31
C ARG A 16 4.88 5.36 -1.28
N GLU A 17 5.45 4.19 -1.05
CA GLU A 17 6.42 3.57 -1.95
C GLU A 17 5.80 3.28 -3.33
N ALA A 18 4.53 2.85 -3.36
CA ALA A 18 3.76 2.72 -4.59
C ALA A 18 3.60 4.05 -5.33
N GLU A 19 3.22 5.12 -4.63
CA GLU A 19 3.05 6.45 -5.23
C GLU A 19 4.32 6.94 -5.92
N VAL A 20 5.48 6.78 -5.28
CA VAL A 20 6.78 7.16 -5.86
C VAL A 20 7.07 6.36 -7.13
N ARG A 21 6.79 5.06 -7.15
CA ARG A 21 7.00 4.21 -8.34
C ARG A 21 6.03 4.52 -9.48
N LEU A 22 4.76 4.71 -9.15
CA LEU A 22 3.75 5.14 -10.13
C LEU A 22 4.12 6.49 -10.74
N ALA A 23 4.63 7.43 -9.94
CA ALA A 23 5.12 8.73 -10.43
C ALA A 23 6.34 8.61 -11.35
N ARG A 24 7.14 7.54 -11.22
CA ARG A 24 8.24 7.20 -12.15
C ARG A 24 7.76 6.50 -13.43
N GLY A 25 6.45 6.27 -13.58
CA GLY A 25 5.85 5.63 -14.74
C GLY A 25 5.75 4.10 -14.64
N GLU A 26 6.01 3.50 -13.47
CA GLU A 26 5.76 2.07 -13.29
C GLU A 26 4.26 1.76 -13.32
N THR A 27 3.90 0.58 -13.83
CA THR A 27 2.53 0.08 -13.81
C THR A 27 2.14 -0.47 -12.43
N VAL A 28 0.85 -0.47 -12.11
CA VAL A 28 0.34 -1.05 -10.85
C VAL A 28 0.80 -2.51 -10.68
N ALA A 29 0.82 -3.31 -11.74
CA ALA A 29 1.27 -4.70 -11.70
C ALA A 29 2.76 -4.82 -11.30
N GLN A 30 3.63 -3.94 -11.82
CA GLN A 30 5.03 -3.89 -11.42
C GLN A 30 5.18 -3.49 -9.95
N VAL A 31 4.45 -2.44 -9.53
CA VAL A 31 4.47 -1.99 -8.14
C VAL A 31 3.99 -3.08 -7.18
N CYS A 32 2.88 -3.75 -7.49
CA CYS A 32 2.35 -4.86 -6.69
C CYS A 32 3.36 -6.01 -6.57
N LYS A 33 4.05 -6.34 -7.67
CA LYS A 33 5.14 -7.33 -7.67
C LYS A 33 6.29 -6.93 -6.75
N VAL A 34 6.72 -5.66 -6.78
CA VAL A 34 7.80 -5.15 -5.92
C VAL A 34 7.38 -5.12 -4.45
N LEU A 35 6.14 -4.70 -4.16
CA LEU A 35 5.61 -4.63 -2.79
C LEU A 35 5.26 -6.01 -2.21
N GLY A 36 5.27 -7.06 -3.02
CA GLY A 36 4.91 -8.42 -2.63
C GLY A 36 3.43 -8.55 -2.25
N VAL A 37 2.55 -7.81 -2.93
CA VAL A 37 1.10 -7.81 -2.70
C VAL A 37 0.35 -8.02 -4.00
N THR A 38 -0.90 -8.46 -3.91
CA THR A 38 -1.77 -8.55 -5.08
C THR A 38 -2.40 -7.20 -5.41
N ASP A 39 -2.76 -7.00 -6.68
CA ASP A 39 -3.47 -5.81 -7.15
C ASP A 39 -4.74 -5.55 -6.34
N GLN A 40 -5.50 -6.60 -6.02
CA GLN A 40 -6.70 -6.51 -5.18
C GLN A 40 -6.37 -5.97 -3.78
N THR A 41 -5.26 -6.41 -3.19
CA THR A 41 -4.82 -5.93 -1.88
C THR A 41 -4.43 -4.46 -1.95
N PHE A 42 -3.69 -4.08 -3.00
CA PHE A 42 -3.28 -2.69 -3.24
C PHE A 42 -4.47 -1.75 -3.40
N TYR A 43 -5.47 -2.11 -4.22
CA TYR A 43 -6.67 -1.28 -4.38
C TYR A 43 -7.49 -1.17 -3.09
N ARG A 44 -7.63 -2.26 -2.32
CA ARG A 44 -8.27 -2.20 -1.00
C ARG A 44 -7.53 -1.26 -0.06
N TRP A 45 -6.20 -1.38 0.01
CA TRP A 45 -5.39 -0.49 0.83
C TRP A 45 -5.49 0.96 0.40
N ARG A 46 -5.49 1.26 -0.90
CA ARG A 46 -5.67 2.63 -1.39
C ARG A 46 -7.04 3.20 -0.97
N ARG A 47 -8.08 2.37 -0.95
CA ARG A 47 -9.43 2.78 -0.48
C ARG A 47 -9.47 3.05 1.02
N GLU A 48 -8.83 2.20 1.82
CA GLU A 48 -8.88 2.27 3.29
C GLU A 48 -7.86 3.24 3.89
N TYR A 49 -6.68 3.36 3.28
CA TYR A 49 -5.51 4.08 3.83
C TYR A 49 -4.93 5.15 2.90
N GLY A 50 -5.35 5.24 1.63
CA GLY A 50 -4.75 6.15 0.64
C GLY A 50 -4.95 7.65 0.91
N GLY A 51 -5.85 8.03 1.81
CA GLY A 51 -6.02 9.40 2.28
C GLY A 51 -5.36 9.70 3.63
N LEU A 52 -4.74 8.70 4.27
CA LEU A 52 -4.20 8.83 5.61
C LEU A 52 -2.73 9.26 5.56
N ARG A 53 -2.42 10.43 6.15
CA ARG A 53 -1.05 10.73 6.57
C ARG A 53 -0.69 9.79 7.73
N ILE A 54 0.56 9.32 7.83
CA ILE A 54 1.02 8.36 8.86
C ILE A 54 0.55 8.76 10.27
N ASP A 55 0.53 10.06 10.58
CA ASP A 55 0.08 10.60 11.87
C ASP A 55 -1.40 10.35 12.20
N GLN A 56 -2.29 10.21 11.20
CA GLN A 56 -3.70 9.86 11.41
C GLN A 56 -3.91 8.35 11.61
N ALA A 57 -3.01 7.52 11.08
CA ALA A 57 -3.14 6.07 11.16
C ALA A 57 -2.74 5.48 12.52
N LYS A 58 -1.95 6.21 13.32
CA LYS A 58 -1.64 5.84 14.71
C LYS A 58 -2.86 5.86 15.65
N ARG A 59 -4.02 6.39 15.21
CA ARG A 59 -5.26 6.48 16.00
C ARG A 59 -6.29 5.39 15.69
N LEU A 60 -6.00 4.45 14.80
CA LEU A 60 -6.87 3.33 14.42
C LEU A 60 -6.47 2.03 15.11
#